data_AF-A0A1F6IUH2-F1
#
_entry.id   AF-A0A1F6IUH2-F1
#
_cell.length_a   1.000
_cell.length_b   1.000
_cell.length_c   1.000
_cell.angle_alpha   90.00
_cell.angle_beta   90.00
_cell.angle_gamma   90.00
#
_symmetry.space_group_name_H-M   'P 1'
#
loop_
_entity.id
_entity.type
_entity.pdbx_description
1 polymer ?
#
loop_
_entity_poly.entity_id
_entity_poly.type
_entity_poly.pdbx_seq_one_letter_code
_entity_poly.pdbx_strand_id
1 'polypeptide(L)'
;MTKIGFDLDGVFISGPPFIPKFLIEWLYKQRRNSLLYRFPGKLEQKIRVLSHIPIFRPAIKNNLLFFKKTRLSNMYLISSRFSFLKQRTADWDKKNNLFGYFKKCYFNEKDEQPHKFKDSIIKKEKIKKYIDDDLDLLLFLSKENPNIEFYWVGPSTGSGEVRGKPAASGTRQRWTRNLPNNIKQIKDLAEFFTKYV
;
A
#
# COMPACT_ATOMS: atom_id res chain seq x y z
N MET A 1 -1.02 -20.62 12.76
CA MET A 1 -0.47 -19.25 12.85
C MET A 1 -1.07 -18.37 11.76
N THR A 2 -1.45 -17.14 12.10
CA THR A 2 -2.08 -16.19 11.16
C THR A 2 -1.06 -15.66 10.15
N LYS A 3 -1.39 -15.69 8.86
CA LYS A 3 -0.55 -15.14 7.79
C LYS A 3 -0.91 -13.68 7.53
N ILE A 4 0.10 -12.81 7.55
CA ILE A 4 -0.07 -11.37 7.44
C ILE A 4 0.66 -10.87 6.20
N GLY A 5 -0.05 -10.15 5.32
CA GLY A 5 0.53 -9.53 4.13
C GLY A 5 0.63 -8.01 4.29
N PHE A 6 1.67 -7.42 3.73
CA PHE A 6 1.91 -5.97 3.80
C PHE A 6 2.21 -5.42 2.41
N ASP A 7 1.69 -4.23 2.11
CA ASP A 7 2.21 -3.43 1.00
C ASP A 7 3.60 -2.85 1.32
N LEU A 8 4.29 -2.36 0.29
CA LEU A 8 5.60 -1.71 0.43
C LEU A 8 5.49 -0.19 0.50
N ASP A 9 4.89 0.44 -0.52
CA ASP A 9 4.73 1.88 -0.60
C ASP A 9 3.64 2.33 0.40
N GLY A 10 3.84 3.49 1.03
CA GLY A 10 2.94 4.00 2.07
C GLY A 10 2.96 3.25 3.41
N VAL A 11 3.37 1.98 3.44
CA VAL A 11 3.54 1.18 4.67
C VAL A 11 4.97 1.24 5.19
N PHE A 12 5.97 0.96 4.35
CA PHE A 12 7.39 1.02 4.73
C PHE A 12 8.14 2.14 4.03
N ILE A 13 7.70 2.53 2.83
CA ILE A 13 8.34 3.54 1.99
C ILE A 13 7.42 4.74 1.87
N SER A 14 7.88 5.94 2.24
CA SER A 14 7.06 7.13 2.05
C SER A 14 7.05 7.57 0.57
N GLY A 15 6.08 8.40 0.22
CA GLY A 15 6.08 9.13 -1.05
C GLY A 15 7.31 10.04 -1.20
N PRO A 16 7.54 10.60 -2.40
CA PRO A 16 8.58 11.60 -2.61
C PRO A 16 8.37 12.81 -1.72
N PRO A 17 9.45 13.35 -1.14
CA PRO A 17 9.36 14.56 -0.35
C PRO A 17 8.77 15.68 -1.22
N PHE A 18 7.90 16.49 -0.62
CA PHE A 18 7.26 17.65 -1.26
C PHE A 18 6.28 17.35 -2.40
N ILE A 19 6.01 16.06 -2.72
CA ILE A 19 4.97 15.70 -3.70
C ILE A 19 3.75 15.18 -2.94
N PRO A 20 2.63 15.93 -2.90
CA PRO A 20 1.39 15.46 -2.30
C PRO A 20 0.90 14.13 -2.90
N LYS A 21 0.47 13.21 -2.03
CA LYS A 21 -0.03 11.87 -2.41
C LYS A 21 -1.14 11.94 -3.47
N PHE A 22 -2.06 12.92 -3.36
CA PHE A 22 -3.18 13.07 -4.28
C PHE A 22 -2.76 13.34 -5.74
N LEU A 23 -1.62 14.02 -5.96
CA LEU A 23 -1.11 14.26 -7.32
C LEU A 23 -0.62 12.96 -7.95
N ILE A 24 0.05 12.12 -7.14
CA ILE A 24 0.54 10.82 -7.60
C ILE A 24 -0.65 9.94 -7.95
N GLU A 25 -1.66 9.85 -7.07
CA GLU A 25 -2.89 9.08 -7.30
C GLU A 25 -3.62 9.50 -8.57
N TRP A 26 -3.76 10.80 -8.81
CA TRP A 26 -4.39 11.33 -10.02
C TRP A 26 -3.68 10.87 -11.31
N LEU A 27 -2.36 10.71 -11.28
CA LEU A 27 -1.59 10.29 -12.46
C LEU A 27 -1.79 8.81 -12.84
N TYR A 28 -2.20 7.94 -11.90
CA TYR A 28 -2.30 6.51 -12.18
C TYR A 28 -3.69 5.90 -12.00
N LYS A 29 -4.58 6.52 -11.21
CA LYS A 29 -5.96 6.03 -11.03
C LYS A 29 -6.84 6.60 -12.13
N GLN A 30 -7.40 5.73 -12.98
CA GLN A 30 -8.46 6.13 -13.90
C GLN A 30 -9.80 6.13 -13.16
N ARG A 31 -10.47 7.28 -13.14
CA ARG A 31 -11.84 7.40 -12.63
C ARG A 31 -12.83 6.91 -13.70
N ARG A 32 -13.05 5.61 -13.76
CA ARG A 32 -14.18 4.97 -14.48
C ARG A 32 -14.98 4.13 -13.47
N ASN A 33 -16.13 3.59 -13.90
CA ASN A 33 -17.01 2.74 -13.06
C ASN A 33 -16.32 1.49 -12.47
N SER A 34 -15.10 1.16 -12.90
CA SER A 34 -14.25 0.11 -12.36
C SER A 34 -12.88 0.66 -11.95
N LEU A 35 -12.31 0.10 -10.88
CA LEU A 35 -10.97 0.45 -10.39
C LEU A 35 -9.93 0.03 -11.44
N LEU A 36 -9.45 1.00 -12.22
CA LEU A 36 -8.44 0.78 -13.25
C LEU A 36 -7.18 1.59 -12.94
N TYR A 37 -6.05 0.89 -12.93
CA TYR A 37 -4.73 1.49 -12.81
C TYR A 37 -4.12 1.55 -14.20
N ARG A 38 -3.78 2.76 -14.65
CA ARG A 38 -3.14 2.93 -15.95
C ARG A 38 -1.68 2.49 -15.87
N PHE A 39 -1.25 1.65 -16.82
CA PHE A 39 0.16 1.36 -16.99
C PHE A 39 0.88 2.60 -17.57
N PRO A 40 1.97 3.09 -16.96
CA PRO A 40 2.62 4.32 -17.37
C PRO A 40 3.33 4.19 -18.73
N GLY A 41 3.30 5.25 -19.53
CA GLY A 41 4.07 5.33 -20.78
C GLY A 41 5.58 5.46 -20.54
N LYS A 42 6.42 5.28 -21.57
CA LYS A 42 7.89 5.25 -21.44
C LYS A 42 8.49 6.48 -20.74
N LEU A 43 7.98 7.68 -21.04
CA LEU A 43 8.46 8.92 -20.41
C LEU A 43 8.11 8.95 -18.91
N GLU A 44 6.87 8.58 -18.58
CA GLU A 44 6.43 8.49 -17.18
C GLU A 44 7.18 7.42 -16.42
N GLN A 45 7.51 6.29 -17.05
CA GLN A 45 8.35 5.26 -16.45
C GLN A 45 9.72 5.83 -16.08
N LYS A 46 10.37 6.60 -16.96
CA LYS A 46 11.65 7.28 -16.65
C LYS A 46 11.52 8.23 -15.46
N ILE A 47 10.47 9.06 -15.43
CA ILE A 47 10.18 9.97 -14.31
C ILE A 47 9.94 9.17 -13.01
N ARG A 48 9.24 8.05 -13.09
CA ARG A 48 9.02 7.16 -11.94
C ARG A 48 10.32 6.53 -11.47
N VAL A 49 11.19 6.04 -12.36
CA VAL A 49 12.51 5.51 -11.99
C VAL A 49 13.36 6.57 -11.28
N LEU A 50 13.29 7.84 -11.72
CA LEU A 50 13.99 8.95 -11.08
C LEU A 50 13.41 9.28 -9.69
N SER A 51 12.09 9.40 -9.58
CA SER A 51 11.41 9.67 -8.29
C SER A 51 11.46 8.51 -7.30
N HIS A 52 11.94 7.32 -7.72
CA HIS A 52 12.16 6.17 -6.86
C HIS A 52 13.63 5.96 -6.48
N ILE A 53 14.50 6.93 -6.73
CA ILE A 53 15.85 6.92 -6.16
C ILE A 53 15.72 6.94 -4.62
N PRO A 54 16.52 6.17 -3.86
CA PRO A 54 16.38 6.03 -2.40
C PRO A 54 16.32 7.34 -1.60
N ILE A 55 16.93 8.42 -2.07
CA ILE A 55 16.85 9.74 -1.42
C ILE A 55 15.44 10.34 -1.48
N PHE A 56 14.71 10.08 -2.56
CA PHE A 56 13.32 10.52 -2.75
C PHE A 56 12.32 9.50 -2.23
N ARG A 57 12.75 8.40 -1.63
CA ARG A 57 11.85 7.38 -1.08
C ARG A 57 12.32 7.00 0.32
N PRO A 58 12.25 7.92 1.30
CA PRO A 58 12.71 7.62 2.63
C PRO A 58 11.87 6.51 3.28
N ALA A 59 12.49 5.77 4.18
CA ALA A 59 11.78 4.78 4.98
C ALA A 59 10.86 5.46 6.00
N ILE A 60 9.69 4.87 6.22
CA ILE A 60 8.82 5.22 7.35
C ILE A 60 9.45 4.58 8.60
N LYS A 61 10.35 5.34 9.23
CA LYS A 61 11.26 4.84 10.28
C LYS A 61 10.53 4.10 11.40
N ASN A 62 9.41 4.64 11.89
CA ASN A 62 8.66 4.02 12.98
C ASN A 62 8.11 2.65 12.60
N ASN A 63 7.51 2.53 11.41
CA ASN A 63 6.99 1.26 10.89
C ASN A 63 8.14 0.26 10.69
N LEU A 64 9.25 0.70 10.10
CA LEU A 64 10.40 -0.15 9.87
C LEU A 64 11.02 -0.67 11.18
N LEU A 65 11.24 0.22 12.15
CA LEU A 65 11.81 -0.16 13.45
C LEU A 65 10.89 -1.10 14.22
N PHE A 66 9.59 -0.83 14.23
CA PHE A 66 8.63 -1.68 14.91
C PHE A 66 8.55 -3.05 14.25
N PHE A 67 8.41 -3.09 12.92
CA PHE A 67 8.34 -4.34 12.16
C PHE A 67 9.58 -5.21 12.33
N LYS A 68 10.78 -4.63 12.34
CA LYS A 68 12.01 -5.42 12.56
C LYS A 68 12.12 -6.02 13.97
N LYS A 69 11.43 -5.41 14.95
CA LYS A 69 11.34 -5.97 16.30
C LYS A 69 10.34 -7.12 16.38
N THR A 70 9.36 -7.19 15.47
CA THR A 70 8.39 -8.29 15.44
C THR A 70 9.02 -9.53 14.79
N ARG A 71 9.28 -10.57 15.61
CA ARG A 71 9.95 -11.81 15.16
C ARG A 71 8.96 -12.83 14.58
N LEU A 72 7.96 -12.38 13.83
CA LEU A 72 6.91 -13.27 13.31
C LEU A 72 7.37 -14.00 12.03
N SER A 73 7.18 -15.31 11.98
CA SER A 73 7.63 -16.12 10.82
C SER A 73 6.65 -16.17 9.64
N ASN A 74 5.45 -15.59 9.77
CA ASN A 74 4.36 -15.69 8.78
C ASN A 74 3.99 -14.35 8.13
N MET A 75 5.00 -13.51 7.90
CA MET A 75 4.85 -12.20 7.26
C MET A 75 5.20 -12.29 5.77
N TYR A 76 4.40 -11.65 4.92
CA TYR A 76 4.58 -11.62 3.47
C TYR A 76 4.58 -10.18 2.97
N LEU A 77 5.51 -9.85 2.06
CA LEU A 77 5.49 -8.57 1.36
C LEU A 77 4.78 -8.76 0.02
N ILE A 78 3.80 -7.92 -0.29
CA ILE A 78 3.02 -7.99 -1.53
C ILE A 78 2.93 -6.58 -2.12
N SER A 79 3.84 -6.26 -3.03
CA SER A 79 3.96 -4.93 -3.64
C SER A 79 3.54 -4.95 -5.10
N SER A 80 2.67 -4.01 -5.49
CA SER A 80 2.27 -3.85 -6.89
C SER A 80 3.22 -2.98 -7.72
N ARG A 81 4.44 -2.71 -7.23
CA ARG A 81 5.47 -2.04 -8.04
C ARG A 81 5.70 -2.81 -9.33
N PHE A 82 5.60 -2.07 -10.43
CA PHE A 82 5.82 -2.56 -11.79
C PHE A 82 7.28 -2.97 -12.03
N SER A 83 7.47 -3.83 -13.02
CA SER A 83 8.74 -4.45 -13.41
C SER A 83 9.87 -3.43 -13.63
N PHE A 84 9.57 -2.27 -14.23
CA PHE A 84 10.54 -1.22 -14.50
C PHE A 84 11.11 -0.55 -13.23
N LEU A 85 10.51 -0.78 -12.05
CA LEU A 85 11.01 -0.34 -10.74
C LEU A 85 11.80 -1.42 -10.00
N LYS A 86 12.03 -2.60 -10.59
CA LYS A 86 12.71 -3.73 -9.95
C LYS A 86 14.08 -3.35 -9.37
N GLN A 87 14.93 -2.70 -10.17
CA GLN A 87 16.25 -2.27 -9.70
C GLN A 87 16.14 -1.26 -8.54
N ARG A 88 15.26 -0.26 -8.64
CA ARG A 88 15.04 0.73 -7.57
C ARG A 88 14.53 0.10 -6.29
N THR A 89 13.73 -0.95 -6.42
CA THR A 89 13.21 -1.71 -5.28
C THR A 89 14.32 -2.51 -4.60
N ALA A 90 15.20 -3.15 -5.37
CA ALA A 90 16.39 -3.82 -4.84
C ALA A 90 17.38 -2.84 -4.19
N ASP A 91 17.65 -1.69 -4.81
CA ASP A 91 18.52 -0.64 -4.26
C ASP A 91 18.00 -0.14 -2.90
N TRP A 92 16.68 0.06 -2.80
CA TRP A 92 16.05 0.49 -1.57
C TRP A 92 16.17 -0.56 -0.46
N ASP A 93 15.94 -1.84 -0.78
CA ASP A 93 16.10 -2.92 0.18
C ASP A 93 17.56 -3.09 0.63
N LYS A 94 18.53 -3.00 -0.28
CA LYS A 94 19.96 -3.05 0.07
C LYS A 94 20.34 -2.03 1.15
N LYS A 95 19.73 -0.84 1.12
CA LYS A 95 19.96 0.21 2.12
C LYS A 95 19.23 -0.05 3.44
N ASN A 96 18.04 -0.63 3.40
CA ASN A 96 17.16 -0.72 4.58
C ASN A 96 17.08 -2.12 5.20
N ASN A 97 17.58 -3.16 4.52
CA ASN A 97 17.56 -4.57 4.91
C ASN A 97 16.20 -4.99 5.48
N LEU A 98 15.16 -4.96 4.64
CA LEU A 98 13.78 -5.23 5.02
C LEU A 98 13.31 -6.61 4.52
N PHE A 99 13.64 -6.98 3.29
CA PHE A 99 13.05 -8.16 2.64
C PHE A 99 13.38 -9.47 3.35
N GLY A 100 14.53 -9.56 4.03
CA GLY A 100 14.92 -10.71 4.84
C GLY A 100 14.02 -11.00 6.05
N TYR A 101 13.14 -10.08 6.45
CA TYR A 101 12.18 -10.28 7.53
C TYR A 101 10.87 -10.93 7.07
N PHE A 102 10.65 -11.01 5.76
CA PHE A 102 9.46 -11.64 5.20
C PHE A 102 9.76 -13.09 4.83
N LYS A 103 8.77 -13.96 5.05
CA LYS A 103 8.81 -15.34 4.58
C LYS A 103 8.92 -15.41 3.05
N LYS A 104 8.20 -14.54 2.36
CA LYS A 104 8.26 -14.35 0.90
C LYS A 104 7.94 -12.91 0.54
N CYS A 105 8.57 -12.42 -0.52
CA CYS A 105 8.27 -11.14 -1.14
C CYS A 105 7.71 -11.36 -2.55
N TYR A 106 6.63 -10.64 -2.88
CA TYR A 106 5.95 -10.69 -4.16
C TYR A 106 5.95 -9.31 -4.80
N PHE A 107 6.38 -9.24 -6.07
CA PHE A 107 6.41 -8.04 -6.89
C PHE A 107 5.67 -8.27 -8.20
N ASN A 108 5.04 -7.22 -8.72
CA ASN A 108 4.23 -7.28 -9.95
C ASN A 108 5.11 -7.25 -11.21
N GLU A 109 5.90 -8.31 -11.41
CA GLU A 109 6.87 -8.41 -12.52
C GLU A 109 6.22 -8.54 -13.89
N LYS A 110 4.94 -8.93 -13.95
CA LYS A 110 4.15 -9.05 -15.18
C LYS A 110 3.32 -7.81 -15.51
N ASP A 111 3.47 -6.76 -14.71
CA ASP A 111 2.77 -5.49 -14.89
C ASP A 111 1.23 -5.60 -14.94
N GLU A 112 0.69 -6.53 -14.16
CA GLU A 112 -0.74 -6.76 -14.02
C GLU A 112 -1.43 -5.58 -13.34
N GLN A 113 -2.77 -5.54 -13.39
CA GLN A 113 -3.52 -4.58 -12.59
C GLN A 113 -3.22 -4.78 -11.09
N PRO A 114 -2.82 -3.73 -10.33
CA PRO A 114 -2.41 -3.84 -8.93
C PRO A 114 -3.38 -4.62 -8.03
N HIS A 115 -4.68 -4.38 -8.17
CA HIS A 115 -5.70 -5.06 -7.38
C HIS A 115 -5.82 -6.55 -7.75
N LYS A 116 -5.70 -6.91 -9.04
CA LYS A 116 -5.71 -8.33 -9.50
C LYS A 116 -4.48 -9.07 -9.03
N PHE A 117 -3.30 -8.45 -9.16
CA PHE A 117 -2.04 -9.00 -8.67
C PHE A 117 -2.14 -9.32 -7.18
N LYS A 118 -2.51 -8.33 -6.35
CA LYS A 118 -2.61 -8.50 -4.90
C LYS A 118 -3.64 -9.55 -4.51
N ASP A 119 -4.83 -9.54 -5.12
CA ASP A 119 -5.86 -10.54 -4.88
C ASP A 119 -5.35 -11.97 -5.12
N SER A 120 -4.65 -12.18 -6.25
CA SER A 120 -4.09 -13.50 -6.59
C SER A 120 -3.09 -14.00 -5.54
N ILE A 121 -2.20 -13.13 -5.05
CA ILE A 121 -1.20 -13.50 -4.04
C ILE A 121 -1.85 -13.72 -2.68
N ILE A 122 -2.80 -12.86 -2.29
CA ILE A 122 -3.56 -12.98 -1.05
C ILE A 122 -4.26 -14.34 -0.98
N LYS A 123 -4.94 -14.74 -2.05
CA LYS A 123 -5.61 -16.05 -2.17
C LYS A 123 -4.60 -17.20 -2.17
N LYS A 124 -3.55 -17.11 -3.01
CA LYS A 124 -2.48 -18.12 -3.12
C LYS A 124 -1.83 -18.43 -1.77
N GLU A 125 -1.44 -17.38 -1.05
CA GLU A 125 -0.76 -17.55 0.24
C GLU A 125 -1.72 -17.71 1.40
N LYS A 126 -3.04 -17.63 1.19
CA LYS A 126 -4.07 -17.72 2.24
C LYS A 126 -3.85 -16.67 3.34
N ILE A 127 -3.56 -15.43 2.93
CA ILE A 127 -3.39 -14.29 3.84
C ILE A 127 -4.70 -14.08 4.61
N LYS A 128 -4.58 -13.76 5.90
CA LYS A 128 -5.72 -13.51 6.80
C LYS A 128 -5.84 -12.06 7.24
N LYS A 129 -4.71 -11.36 7.26
CA LYS A 129 -4.60 -9.93 7.58
C LYS A 129 -3.79 -9.24 6.49
N TYR A 130 -4.29 -8.16 5.89
CA TYR A 130 -3.57 -7.43 4.85
C TYR A 130 -3.51 -5.93 5.16
N ILE A 131 -2.32 -5.34 5.05
CA ILE A 131 -2.06 -3.93 5.38
C ILE A 131 -1.69 -3.17 4.10
N ASP A 132 -2.35 -2.03 3.84
CA ASP A 132 -2.14 -1.19 2.64
C ASP A 132 -2.49 0.28 2.93
N ASP A 133 -1.95 1.23 2.17
CA ASP A 133 -2.25 2.66 2.28
C ASP A 133 -3.24 3.17 1.21
N ASP A 134 -3.58 2.34 0.22
CA ASP A 134 -4.56 2.63 -0.85
C ASP A 134 -5.95 2.11 -0.47
N LEU A 135 -6.82 3.02 0.01
CA LEU A 135 -8.18 2.67 0.42
C LEU A 135 -9.03 2.13 -0.74
N ASP A 136 -8.89 2.65 -1.95
CA ASP A 136 -9.69 2.19 -3.09
C ASP A 136 -9.35 0.73 -3.43
N LEU A 137 -8.07 0.37 -3.33
CA LEU A 137 -7.59 -0.99 -3.49
C LEU A 137 -8.14 -1.90 -2.40
N LEU A 138 -8.08 -1.47 -1.14
CA LEU A 138 -8.62 -2.22 -0.02
C LEU A 138 -10.13 -2.45 -0.14
N LEU A 139 -10.89 -1.45 -0.58
CA LEU A 139 -12.33 -1.57 -0.82
C LEU A 139 -12.66 -2.56 -1.93
N PHE A 140 -11.81 -2.67 -2.95
CA PHE A 140 -11.93 -3.72 -3.95
C PHE A 140 -11.64 -5.10 -3.34
N LEU A 141 -10.48 -5.25 -2.70
CA LEU A 141 -10.05 -6.54 -2.13
C LEU A 141 -11.00 -7.03 -1.03
N SER A 142 -11.58 -6.13 -0.24
CA SER A 142 -12.49 -6.48 0.85
C SER A 142 -13.79 -7.10 0.37
N LYS A 143 -14.28 -6.68 -0.81
CA LYS A 143 -15.44 -7.26 -1.47
C LYS A 143 -15.13 -8.64 -2.04
N GLU A 144 -13.97 -8.78 -2.67
CA GLU A 144 -13.52 -10.05 -3.25
C GLU A 144 -13.12 -11.10 -2.18
N ASN A 145 -12.78 -10.63 -0.98
CA ASN A 145 -12.27 -11.48 0.11
C ASN A 145 -12.93 -11.14 1.46
N PRO A 146 -14.22 -11.46 1.67
CA PRO A 146 -14.97 -11.07 2.86
C PRO A 146 -14.41 -11.65 4.18
N ASN A 147 -13.68 -12.77 4.10
CA ASN A 147 -13.12 -13.46 5.26
C ASN A 147 -11.71 -13.00 5.65
N ILE A 148 -11.19 -11.94 5.01
CA ILE A 148 -9.88 -11.37 5.28
C ILE A 148 -10.05 -10.04 5.99
N GLU A 149 -9.25 -9.80 7.03
CA GLU A 149 -9.17 -8.50 7.68
C GLU A 149 -8.18 -7.60 6.93
N PHE A 150 -8.62 -6.41 6.56
CA PHE A 150 -7.83 -5.41 5.90
C PHE A 150 -7.57 -4.24 6.85
N TYR A 151 -6.37 -3.68 6.77
CA TYR A 151 -5.94 -2.58 7.62
C TYR A 151 -5.44 -1.44 6.75
N TRP A 152 -6.17 -0.34 6.77
CA TRP A 152 -5.80 0.87 6.03
C TRP A 152 -4.87 1.74 6.86
N VAL A 153 -3.62 1.89 6.40
CA VAL A 153 -2.66 2.84 6.96
C VAL A 153 -2.94 4.21 6.33
N GLY A 154 -3.76 5.00 7.02
CA GLY A 154 -4.14 6.34 6.60
C GLY A 154 -3.59 7.41 7.56
N PRO A 155 -3.57 8.69 7.16
CA PRO A 155 -3.20 9.78 8.07
C PRO A 155 -4.06 9.71 9.33
N SER A 156 -3.43 9.66 10.51
CA SER A 156 -4.15 9.71 11.78
C SER A 156 -4.87 11.05 11.87
N THR A 157 -6.19 11.04 11.80
CA THR A 157 -6.97 12.20 12.18
C THR A 157 -6.84 12.35 13.69
N GLY A 158 -5.91 13.19 14.15
CA GLY A 158 -6.20 13.96 15.35
C GLY A 158 -7.48 14.73 15.04
N SER A 159 -8.59 14.38 15.70
CA SER A 159 -9.86 15.10 15.69
C SER A 159 -10.29 15.70 14.34
N GLY A 160 -11.10 14.96 13.57
CA GLY A 160 -11.98 15.55 12.55
C GLY A 160 -11.37 15.80 11.17
N GLU A 161 -12.10 15.33 10.16
CA GLU A 161 -12.01 15.73 8.75
C GLU A 161 -10.66 15.53 8.03
N VAL A 162 -10.59 14.45 7.23
CA VAL A 162 -9.73 14.45 6.03
C VAL A 162 -10.28 15.50 5.06
N ARG A 163 -9.76 16.73 5.12
CA ARG A 163 -10.09 17.80 4.17
C ARG A 163 -9.33 17.60 2.87
N GLY A 164 -9.93 16.88 1.92
CA GLY A 164 -9.69 17.13 0.50
C GLY A 164 -10.44 18.39 0.09
N LYS A 165 -9.74 19.40 -0.48
CA LYS A 165 -10.38 20.59 -1.07
C LYS A 165 -11.12 20.21 -2.38
N PRO A 166 -12.16 20.98 -2.77
CA PRO A 166 -13.20 20.54 -3.69
C PRO A 166 -12.70 20.48 -5.14
N ALA A 167 -13.07 19.42 -5.86
CA ALA A 167 -13.22 19.48 -7.32
C ALA A 167 -14.63 19.96 -7.64
N ALA A 168 -14.75 20.88 -8.60
CA ALA A 168 -16.03 21.29 -9.16
C ALA A 168 -16.77 20.07 -9.73
N SER A 169 -18.10 20.04 -9.59
CA SER A 169 -19.02 18.90 -9.77
C SER A 169 -19.22 18.07 -8.49
N GLY A 170 -20.30 18.40 -7.79
CA GLY A 170 -20.69 17.79 -6.54
C GLY A 170 -21.04 16.32 -6.71
N THR A 171 -20.29 15.47 -6.00
CA THR A 171 -20.74 14.19 -5.42
C THR A 171 -19.68 13.78 -4.39
N ARG A 172 -19.80 14.32 -3.17
CA ARG A 172 -19.00 13.92 -2.01
C ARG A 172 -19.48 12.56 -1.51
N GLN A 173 -18.76 11.46 -1.71
CA GLN A 173 -18.91 10.30 -0.83
C GLN A 173 -17.87 10.34 0.29
N ARG A 174 -18.39 10.54 1.50
CA ARG A 174 -17.70 10.70 2.78
C ARG A 174 -17.27 9.31 3.27
N TRP A 175 -16.12 8.79 2.82
CA TRP A 175 -15.66 7.43 3.13
C TRP A 175 -15.38 7.16 4.62
N THR A 176 -15.32 8.20 5.45
CA THR A 176 -15.05 8.04 6.89
C THR A 176 -16.24 7.55 7.72
N ARG A 177 -17.44 7.38 7.14
CA ARG A 177 -18.61 6.97 7.93
C ARG A 177 -19.00 5.51 7.86
N ASN A 178 -18.60 4.73 6.85
CA ASN A 178 -18.92 3.29 6.78
C ASN A 178 -17.85 2.54 5.97
N LEU A 179 -16.70 2.24 6.58
CA LEU A 179 -15.81 1.22 6.03
C LEU A 179 -16.51 -0.15 6.13
N PRO A 180 -16.31 -1.08 5.17
CA PRO A 180 -16.76 -2.45 5.33
C PRO A 180 -16.27 -3.04 6.66
N ASN A 181 -17.05 -3.93 7.27
CA ASN A 181 -16.75 -4.50 8.60
C ASN A 181 -15.37 -5.19 8.67
N ASN A 182 -14.86 -5.66 7.54
CA ASN A 182 -13.56 -6.29 7.43
C ASN A 182 -12.42 -5.33 7.07
N ILE A 183 -12.65 -4.01 7.01
CA ILE A 183 -11.60 -2.98 6.90
C ILE A 183 -11.53 -2.19 8.21
N LYS A 184 -10.33 -2.09 8.79
CA LYS A 184 -10.03 -1.26 9.96
C LYS A 184 -9.02 -0.18 9.59
N GLN A 185 -9.22 1.04 10.05
CA GLN A 185 -8.19 2.07 9.92
C GLN A 185 -7.19 1.94 11.08
N ILE A 186 -5.90 2.07 10.77
CA ILE A 186 -4.81 2.10 11.75
C ILE A 186 -3.93 3.32 11.51
N LYS A 187 -3.34 3.85 12.58
CA LYS A 187 -2.39 4.98 12.50
C LYS A 187 -1.05 4.53 11.93
N ASP A 188 -0.52 3.41 12.41
CA ASP A 188 0.79 2.89 12.08
C ASP A 188 0.89 1.39 12.38
N LEU A 189 2.05 0.80 12.09
CA LEU A 189 2.27 -0.62 12.37
C LEU A 189 2.36 -0.93 13.87
N ALA A 190 2.73 0.04 14.72
CA ALA A 190 2.78 -0.19 16.16
C ALA A 190 1.38 -0.44 16.73
N GLU A 191 0.39 0.36 16.28
CA GLU A 191 -1.01 0.12 16.59
C GLU A 191 -1.49 -1.24 16.08
N PHE A 192 -1.14 -1.59 14.83
CA PHE A 192 -1.53 -2.86 14.23
C PHE A 192 -1.11 -4.06 15.08
N PHE A 193 0.18 -4.13 15.38
CA PHE A 193 0.73 -5.26 16.12
C PHE A 193 0.31 -5.28 17.60
N THR A 194 0.06 -4.12 18.22
CA THR A 194 -0.34 -4.10 19.64
C THR A 194 -1.81 -4.51 19.82
N LYS A 195 -2.69 -4.17 18.87
CA LYS A 195 -4.13 -4.39 19.03
C LYS A 195 -4.65 -5.62 18.29
N TYR A 196 -3.97 -6.07 17.24
CA TYR A 196 -4.53 -7.04 16.30
C TYR A 196 -3.62 -8.23 16.01
N VAL A 197 -2.45 -8.35 16.63
CA VAL A 197 -1.56 -9.51 16.43
C VAL A 197 -1.22 -10.12 17.77
#